data_AF-A0A0H5AUL3-F1
#
_entry.id   AF-A0A0H5AUL3-F1
#
_cell.length_a   1.000
_cell.length_b   1.000
_cell.length_c   1.000
_cell.angle_alpha   90.00
_cell.angle_beta   90.00
_cell.angle_gamma   90.00
#
_symmetry.space_group_name_H-M   'P 1'
#
loop_
_entity.id
_entity.type
_entity.pdbx_description
1 polymer ?
#
loop_
_entity_poly.entity_id
_entity_poly.type
_entity_poly.pdbx_seq_one_letter_code
_entity_poly.pdbx_strand_id
1 'polypeptide(L)'
;MTIAFQLAVFALIAISFLLVIGVPVVLASPDGWSSSKNVLFSGASLWIGSVFLVGILNSFISQICWKCFGLESPRPTHLPQRAF
;
A
#
# COMPACT_ATOMS: atom_id res chain seq x y z
N MET A 1 -11.92 -10.67 -1.34
CA MET A 1 -10.50 -10.34 -1.05
C MET A 1 -9.88 -9.37 -2.06
N THR A 2 -10.67 -8.70 -2.91
CA THR A 2 -10.21 -7.64 -3.80
C THR A 2 -10.79 -6.28 -3.42
N ILE A 3 -12.08 -6.19 -3.06
CA ILE A 3 -12.73 -4.93 -2.65
C ILE A 3 -12.03 -4.28 -1.45
N ALA A 4 -11.75 -5.03 -0.37
CA ALA A 4 -11.11 -4.46 0.82
C ALA A 4 -9.70 -3.93 0.53
N PHE A 5 -8.93 -4.64 -0.30
CA PHE A 5 -7.60 -4.21 -0.73
C PHE A 5 -7.66 -2.99 -1.66
N GLN A 6 -8.59 -2.98 -2.62
CA GLN A 6 -8.83 -1.82 -3.49
C GLN A 6 -9.25 -0.58 -2.70
N LEU A 7 -10.13 -0.74 -1.71
CA LEU A 7 -10.55 0.34 -0.81
C LEU A 7 -9.39 0.84 0.06
N ALA A 8 -8.55 -0.05 0.58
CA ALA A 8 -7.38 0.33 1.37
C ALA A 8 -6.36 1.13 0.53
N VAL A 9 -6.11 0.72 -0.72
CA VAL A 9 -5.24 1.44 -1.64
C VAL A 9 -5.86 2.78 -2.06
N PHE A 10 -7.17 2.83 -2.31
CA PHE A 10 -7.86 4.08 -2.62
C PHE A 10 -7.80 5.08 -1.46
N ALA A 11 -8.04 4.61 -0.22
CA ALA A 11 -7.90 5.43 0.98
C ALA A 11 -6.46 5.94 1.16
N LEU A 12 -5.46 5.09 0.91
CA LEU A 12 -4.05 5.48 0.96
C LEU A 12 -3.73 6.62 -0.03
N ILE A 13 -4.23 6.50 -1.26
CA ILE A 13 -4.05 7.52 -2.31
C ILE A 13 -4.72 8.83 -1.88
N ALA A 14 -5.98 8.77 -1.42
CA ALA A 14 -6.72 9.95 -0.97
C ALA A 14 -6.02 10.68 0.21
N ILE A 15 -5.58 9.93 1.22
CA ILE A 15 -4.82 10.46 2.37
C ILE A 15 -3.52 11.09 1.89
N SER A 16 -2.81 10.46 0.94
CA SER A 16 -1.55 10.98 0.41
C SER A 16 -1.74 12.31 -0.31
N PHE A 17 -2.77 12.44 -1.16
CA PHE A 17 -3.11 13.73 -1.78
C PHE A 17 -3.48 14.80 -0.74
N LEU A 18 -4.25 14.41 0.28
CA LEU A 18 -4.62 15.32 1.38
C LEU A 18 -3.39 15.85 2.13
N LEU A 19 -2.40 15.00 2.43
CA LEU A 19 -1.17 15.44 3.07
C LEU A 19 -0.30 16.29 2.14
N VAL A 20 -0.18 15.92 0.87
CA VAL A 20 0.62 16.67 -0.12
C VAL A 20 0.11 18.09 -0.31
N ILE A 21 -1.21 18.30 -0.29
CA ILE A 21 -1.83 19.62 -0.39
C ILE A 21 -1.91 20.30 0.99
N GLY A 22 -2.24 19.54 2.04
CA GLY A 22 -2.45 20.04 3.39
C GLY A 22 -1.18 20.56 4.06
N VAL A 23 -0.02 19.93 3.83
CA VAL A 23 1.26 20.38 4.39
C VAL A 23 1.62 21.81 3.91
N PRO A 24 1.68 22.12 2.60
CA PRO A 24 1.88 23.48 2.12
C PRO A 24 0.84 24.49 2.64
N VAL A 25 -0.44 24.11 2.66
CA VAL A 25 -1.54 25.00 3.08
C VAL A 25 -1.41 25.41 4.56
N VAL A 26 -1.09 24.45 5.43
CA VAL A 26 -0.91 24.71 6.86
C VAL A 26 0.35 25.54 7.12
N LEU A 27 1.44 25.29 6.35
CA LEU A 27 2.68 26.05 6.47
C LEU A 27 2.56 27.49 5.93
N ALA A 28 1.69 27.73 4.94
CA ALA A 28 1.44 29.05 4.38
C ALA A 28 0.50 29.92 5.25
N SER A 29 -0.24 29.32 6.19
CA SER A 29 -1.17 30.05 7.05
C SER A 29 -0.47 30.60 8.30
N PRO A 30 -0.56 31.91 8.60
CA PRO A 30 0.16 32.55 9.70
C PRO A 30 -0.18 32.00 11.10
N ASP A 31 -1.38 31.44 11.29
CA ASP A 31 -1.81 30.75 12.52
C ASP A 31 -2.01 29.23 12.34
N GLY A 32 -1.79 28.72 11.13
CA GLY A 32 -2.11 27.34 10.75
C GLY A 32 -1.29 26.31 11.51
N TRP A 33 -0.03 26.60 11.79
CA TRP A 33 0.90 25.67 12.45
C TRP A 33 0.46 25.31 13.87
N SER A 34 0.12 26.30 14.70
CA SER A 34 -0.20 26.07 16.12
C SER A 34 -1.53 25.32 16.28
N SER A 35 -2.50 25.61 15.42
CA SER A 35 -3.83 24.99 15.46
C SER A 35 -3.88 23.62 14.76
N SER A 36 -3.21 23.46 13.62
CA SER A 36 -3.34 22.27 12.76
C SER A 36 -2.20 21.25 12.90
N LYS A 37 -1.19 21.50 13.75
CA LYS A 37 -0.09 20.55 14.00
C LYS A 37 -0.57 19.14 14.35
N ASN A 38 -1.61 19.02 15.18
CA ASN A 38 -2.09 17.73 15.65
C ASN A 38 -2.81 16.96 14.52
N VAL A 39 -3.54 17.68 13.67
CA VAL A 39 -4.21 17.10 12.49
C VAL A 39 -3.19 16.60 11.48
N LEU A 40 -2.12 17.36 11.20
CA LEU A 40 -1.03 16.92 10.33
C LEU A 40 -0.29 15.70 10.89
N PHE A 41 0.03 15.70 12.19
CA PHE A 41 0.70 14.56 12.83
C PHE A 41 -0.20 13.31 12.86
N SER A 42 -1.49 13.47 13.14
CA SER A 42 -2.47 12.38 13.09
C SER A 42 -2.67 11.86 11.66
N GLY A 43 -2.69 12.74 10.66
CA GLY A 43 -2.75 12.36 9.26
C GLY A 43 -1.49 11.60 8.80
N ALA A 44 -0.31 12.03 9.23
CA ALA A 44 0.96 11.38 8.90
C ALA A 44 1.09 10.00 9.55
N SER A 45 0.66 9.86 10.82
CA SER A 45 0.64 8.56 11.49
C SER A 45 -0.38 7.61 10.87
N LEU A 46 -1.57 8.12 10.50
CA LEU A 46 -2.60 7.37 9.77
C LEU A 46 -2.10 6.92 8.40
N TRP A 47 -1.33 7.77 7.71
CA TRP A 47 -0.71 7.44 6.43
C TRP A 47 0.30 6.29 6.58
N ILE A 48 1.22 6.37 7.53
CA ILE A 48 2.19 5.30 7.82
C ILE A 48 1.47 3.99 8.19
N GLY A 49 0.45 4.08 9.05
CA GLY A 49 -0.38 2.93 9.44
C GLY A 49 -1.08 2.29 8.24
N SER A 50 -1.62 3.09 7.32
CA SER A 50 -2.24 2.60 6.10
C SER A 50 -1.25 1.93 5.15
N VAL A 51 -0.03 2.46 5.00
CA VAL A 51 1.04 1.82 4.19
C VAL A 51 1.35 0.43 4.73
N PHE A 52 1.51 0.31 6.04
CA PHE A 52 1.80 -0.96 6.69
C PHE A 52 0.63 -1.96 6.55
N LEU A 53 -0.60 -1.47 6.73
CA LEU A 53 -1.81 -2.25 6.57
C LEU A 53 -1.94 -2.80 5.14
N VAL A 54 -1.75 -1.97 4.12
CA VAL A 54 -1.78 -2.41 2.71
C VAL A 54 -0.70 -3.46 2.44
N GLY A 55 0.52 -3.31 2.96
CA GLY A 55 1.60 -4.29 2.81
C GLY A 55 1.28 -5.65 3.47
N ILE A 56 0.65 -5.63 4.64
CA ILE A 56 0.17 -6.83 5.33
C ILE A 56 -0.96 -7.50 4.55
N LEU A 57 -1.99 -6.76 4.14
CA LEU A 57 -3.10 -7.30 3.33
C LEU A 57 -2.59 -7.93 2.03
N ASN A 58 -1.60 -7.30 1.38
CA ASN A 58 -0.96 -7.84 0.19
C ASN A 58 -0.28 -9.20 0.47
N SER A 59 0.37 -9.34 1.62
CA SER A 59 1.00 -10.58 2.04
C SER A 59 -0.02 -11.69 2.32
N PHE A 60 -1.17 -11.38 2.94
CA PHE A 60 -2.26 -12.35 3.14
C PHE A 60 -2.89 -12.84 1.83
N ILE A 61 -3.06 -11.96 0.83
CA ILE A 61 -3.55 -12.35 -0.52
C ILE A 61 -2.50 -13.21 -1.24
N SER A 62 -1.22 -12.87 -1.15
CA SER A 62 -0.16 -13.70 -1.75
C SER A 62 0.02 -15.04 -1.02
N GLN A 63 -0.19 -15.08 0.30
CA GLN A 63 -0.12 -16.29 1.09
C GLN A 63 -1.34 -17.19 0.92
N ILE A 64 -2.55 -16.66 0.67
CA ILE A 64 -3.70 -17.51 0.31
C ILE A 64 -3.50 -18.16 -1.07
N CYS A 65 -2.82 -17.45 -1.99
CA CYS A 65 -2.37 -18.05 -3.24
C CYS A 65 -1.36 -19.17 -2.96
N TRP A 66 -0.34 -18.96 -2.10
CA TRP A 66 0.65 -19.99 -1.77
C TRP A 66 0.15 -21.17 -0.92
N LYS A 67 -0.81 -20.97 -0.02
CA LYS A 67 -1.37 -22.06 0.81
C LYS A 67 -2.36 -22.94 0.03
N CYS A 68 -3.03 -22.41 -0.99
CA CYS A 68 -3.80 -23.20 -1.97
C CYS A 68 -2.93 -23.71 -3.13
N PHE A 69 -1.81 -23.04 -3.44
CA PHE A 69 -0.83 -23.44 -4.45
C PHE A 69 0.23 -24.37 -3.85
N GLY A 70 -0.27 -25.47 -3.27
CA GLY A 70 0.54 -26.53 -2.71
C GLY A 70 0.98 -27.61 -3.70
N LEU A 71 0.75 -27.50 -5.02
CA LEU A 71 1.35 -28.36 -6.05
C LEU A 71 1.20 -27.71 -7.44
N GLU A 72 2.19 -26.92 -7.88
CA GLU A 72 2.83 -27.05 -9.20
C GLU A 72 3.94 -25.98 -9.33
N SER A 73 5.10 -26.25 -8.74
CA SER A 73 6.34 -25.97 -9.45
C SER A 73 7.08 -27.31 -9.44
N PRO A 74 7.26 -27.95 -10.60
CA PRO A 74 8.18 -27.44 -11.62
C PRO A 74 7.76 -27.74 -13.08
N ARG A 75 7.82 -26.75 -13.97
CA ARG A 75 8.12 -27.06 -15.38
C ARG A 75 9.63 -26.95 -15.58
N PRO A 76 10.39 -28.06 -15.57
CA PRO A 76 11.70 -28.05 -16.19
C PRO A 76 11.43 -27.98 -17.69
N THR A 77 11.70 -26.85 -18.34
CA THR A 77 11.91 -26.85 -19.79
C THR A 77 13.30 -27.43 -20.08
N HIS A 78 13.48 -28.71 -19.77
CA HIS A 78 14.37 -29.56 -20.56
C HIS A 78 13.57 -29.99 -21.78
N LEU A 79 13.62 -29.19 -22.84
CA LEU A 79 13.42 -29.69 -24.20
C LEU A 79 14.80 -30.15 -24.71
N PRO A 80 15.01 -31.44 -25.05
CA PRO A 80 16.05 -31.83 -25.96
C PRO A 80 15.51 -31.66 -27.38
N GLN A 81 15.76 -30.51 -28.01
CA GLN A 81 15.49 -30.33 -29.44
C GLN A 81 16.53 -29.38 -30.06
N ARG A 82 17.70 -29.93 -30.38
CA ARG A 82 18.30 -29.92 -31.73
C ARG A 82 19.80 -30.18 -31.61
N ALA A 83 20.20 -31.33 -32.15
CA ALA A 83 21.52 -31.50 -32.71
C ALA A 83 21.73 -30.43 -33.80
N PHE A 84 22.74 -29.61 -33.61
CA PHE A 84 23.70 -29.22 -34.64
C PHE A 84 25.08 -29.23 -34.00
#